data_AF-A0AAW9IFR6-F1
#
_entry.id   AF-A0AAW9IFR6-F1
#
_cell.length_a   1.000
_cell.length_b   1.000
_cell.length_c   1.000
_cell.angle_alpha   90.00
_cell.angle_beta   90.00
_cell.angle_gamma   90.00
#
_symmetry.space_group_name_H-M   'P 1'
#
loop_
_entity.id
_entity.type
_entity.pdbx_description
1 polymer ?
#
loop_
_entity_poly.entity_id
_entity_poly.type
_entity_poly.pdbx_seq_one_letter_code
_entity_poly.pdbx_strand_id
1 'polypeptide(L)'
;LKEFEEKKDKIVQSDKKYFLITKNPIDMAKLLVDMDIKINIDDVNVGPQSARENTININNNADITKEEAEAYERIHQKGYKVDFRLVPDAKSVLWTSVRNKFIK
;
A
#
# COMPACT_ATOMS: atom_id res chain seq x y z
N LEU A 1 12.74 -4.81 7.28
CA LEU A 1 12.73 -3.34 7.23
C LEU A 1 14.11 -2.74 7.49
N LYS A 2 14.75 -3.00 8.63
CA LYS A 2 16.09 -2.45 8.95
C LYS A 2 17.13 -2.63 7.83
N GLU A 3 17.26 -3.83 7.27
CA GLU A 3 18.19 -4.07 6.17
C GLU A 3 17.84 -3.27 4.90
N PHE A 4 16.55 -3.09 4.61
CA PHE A 4 16.13 -2.26 3.48
C PHE A 4 16.48 -0.79 3.74
N GLU A 5 16.26 -0.29 4.96
CA GLU A 5 16.57 1.08 5.35
C GLU A 5 18.06 1.41 5.15
N GLU A 6 18.96 0.49 5.54
CA GLU A 6 20.41 0.61 5.33
C GLU A 6 20.81 0.60 3.83
N LYS A 7 20.00 -0.03 2.97
CA LYS A 7 20.29 -0.20 1.54
C LYS A 7 19.45 0.71 0.63
N LYS A 8 18.49 1.46 1.16
CA LYS A 8 17.45 2.15 0.39
C LYS A 8 18.02 3.11 -0.65
N ASP A 9 19.06 3.86 -0.28
CA ASP A 9 19.66 4.87 -1.17
C ASP A 9 20.40 4.20 -2.34
N LYS A 10 21.06 3.06 -2.09
CA LYS A 10 21.71 2.25 -3.15
C LYS A 10 20.68 1.63 -4.10
N ILE A 11 19.53 1.21 -3.57
CA ILE A 11 18.44 0.63 -4.38
C ILE A 11 17.84 1.70 -5.28
N VAL A 12 17.55 2.89 -4.72
CA VAL A 12 16.98 4.03 -5.44
C VAL A 12 17.92 4.55 -6.53
N GLN A 13 19.24 4.55 -6.29
CA GLN A 13 20.24 4.97 -7.27
C GLN A 13 20.57 3.92 -8.34
N SER A 14 20.06 2.69 -8.22
CA SER A 14 20.38 1.62 -9.14
C SER A 14 19.52 1.70 -10.41
N ASP A 15 20.13 1.45 -11.57
CA ASP A 15 19.43 1.31 -12.85
C ASP A 15 18.56 0.03 -12.96
N LYS A 16 18.58 -0.82 -11.93
CA LYS A 16 17.80 -2.05 -11.90
C LYS A 16 16.32 -1.74 -11.64
N LYS A 17 15.45 -2.50 -12.33
CA LYS A 17 14.01 -2.46 -12.08
C LYS A 17 13.66 -3.43 -10.97
N TYR A 18 13.18 -2.89 -9.86
CA TYR A 18 12.73 -3.67 -8.70
C TYR A 18 11.21 -3.73 -8.64
N PHE A 19 10.70 -4.85 -8.15
CA PHE A 19 9.31 -4.98 -7.75
C PHE A 19 9.26 -5.10 -6.22
N LEU A 20 8.72 -4.06 -5.56
CA LEU A 20 8.68 -3.99 -4.10
C LEU A 20 7.40 -4.64 -3.57
N ILE A 21 7.54 -5.62 -2.67
CA ILE A 21 6.42 -6.32 -2.04
C ILE A 21 6.57 -6.22 -0.52
N THR A 22 5.51 -5.85 0.17
CA THR A 22 5.41 -5.96 1.62
C THR A 22 4.30 -6.94 2.00
N LYS A 23 4.41 -7.52 3.21
CA LYS A 23 3.38 -8.44 3.72
C LYS A 23 2.09 -7.72 4.13
N ASN A 24 2.20 -6.45 4.52
CA ASN A 24 1.10 -5.65 5.06
C ASN A 24 1.28 -4.17 4.65
N PRO A 25 0.22 -3.35 4.72
CA PRO A 25 0.29 -1.95 4.31
C PRO A 25 1.00 -1.06 5.33
N ILE A 26 1.10 -1.45 6.60
CA ILE A 26 1.83 -0.70 7.63
C ILE A 26 3.31 -0.61 7.26
N ASP A 27 3.90 -1.73 6.84
CA ASP A 27 5.29 -1.77 6.38
C ASP A 27 5.46 -1.00 5.06
N MET A 28 4.48 -1.04 4.15
CA MET A 28 4.51 -0.21 2.95
C MET A 28 4.48 1.28 3.29
N ALA A 29 3.63 1.69 4.24
CA ALA A 29 3.55 3.07 4.72
C ALA A 29 4.87 3.51 5.35
N LYS A 30 5.53 2.66 6.13
CA LYS A 30 6.88 2.96 6.66
C LYS A 30 7.88 3.22 5.53
N LEU A 31 7.87 2.41 4.48
CA LEU A 31 8.79 2.59 3.35
C LEU A 31 8.52 3.87 2.55
N LEU A 32 7.25 4.11 2.18
CA LEU A 32 6.87 5.20 1.29
C LEU A 32 6.70 6.55 1.99
N VAL A 33 6.26 6.54 3.26
CA VAL A 33 5.93 7.75 4.02
C VAL A 33 7.02 8.08 5.03
N ASP A 34 7.39 7.13 5.91
CA ASP A 34 8.33 7.40 7.00
C ASP A 34 9.78 7.50 6.51
N MET A 35 10.20 6.55 5.66
CA MET A 35 11.53 6.56 5.05
C MET A 35 11.62 7.45 3.80
N ASP A 36 10.46 7.91 3.29
CA ASP A 36 10.31 8.84 2.15
C ASP A 36 11.18 8.47 0.94
N ILE A 37 11.18 7.18 0.57
CA ILE A 37 11.99 6.69 -0.54
C ILE A 37 11.61 7.40 -1.85
N LYS A 38 12.61 7.89 -2.58
CA LYS A 38 12.40 8.64 -3.82
C LYS A 38 12.29 7.67 -4.99
N ILE A 39 11.06 7.36 -5.37
CA ILE A 39 10.73 6.50 -6.51
C ILE A 39 9.88 7.27 -7.53
N ASN A 40 9.93 6.88 -8.79
CA ASN A 40 9.19 7.49 -9.90
C ASN A 40 7.87 6.76 -10.21
N ILE A 41 7.35 5.99 -9.24
CA ILE A 41 6.08 5.26 -9.33
C ILE A 41 5.20 5.76 -8.19
N ASP A 42 3.98 6.15 -8.51
CA ASP A 42 2.97 6.65 -7.59
C ASP A 42 1.82 5.65 -7.37
N ASP A 43 1.72 4.58 -8.16
CA ASP A 43 0.74 3.51 -7.95
C ASP A 43 1.21 2.48 -6.90
N VAL A 44 0.32 2.18 -5.94
CA VAL A 44 0.45 1.07 -4.99
C VAL A 44 -0.66 0.07 -5.26
N ASN A 45 -0.29 -1.12 -5.73
CA ASN A 45 -1.23 -2.21 -5.89
C ASN A 45 -1.40 -2.98 -4.57
N VAL A 46 -2.66 -3.24 -4.21
CA VAL A 46 -3.02 -4.12 -3.10
C VAL A 46 -3.64 -5.39 -3.67
N GLY A 47 -2.96 -6.52 -3.42
CA GLY A 47 -3.44 -7.85 -3.75
C GLY A 47 -4.54 -8.33 -2.78
N PRO A 48 -4.73 -9.66 -2.65
CA PRO A 48 -5.79 -10.19 -1.80
C PRO A 48 -5.46 -9.98 -0.32
N GLN A 49 -6.45 -9.54 0.45
CA GLN A 49 -6.44 -9.48 1.90
C GLN A 49 -7.65 -10.23 2.43
N SER A 50 -7.42 -11.42 3.00
CA SER A 50 -8.49 -12.28 3.51
C SER A 50 -9.18 -11.70 4.74
N ALA A 51 -10.47 -11.97 4.84
CA ALA A 51 -11.26 -11.73 6.04
C ALA A 51 -10.61 -12.36 7.27
N ARG A 52 -10.55 -11.58 8.34
CA ARG A 52 -10.07 -11.97 9.67
C ARG A 52 -10.80 -11.16 10.72
N GLU A 53 -10.54 -11.44 12.00
CA GLU A 53 -11.16 -10.71 13.08
C GLU A 53 -10.95 -9.19 12.96
N ASN A 54 -12.00 -8.41 13.20
CA ASN A 54 -11.99 -6.93 13.15
C ASN A 54 -11.68 -6.31 11.78
N THR A 55 -11.91 -7.04 10.68
CA THR A 55 -11.83 -6.48 9.33
C THR A 55 -13.18 -5.98 8.81
N ILE A 56 -13.12 -4.98 7.93
CA ILE A 56 -14.25 -4.43 7.19
C ILE A 56 -14.02 -4.73 5.71
N ASN A 57 -15.03 -5.35 5.07
CA ASN A 57 -14.98 -5.65 3.64
C ASN A 57 -15.11 -4.36 2.80
N ILE A 58 -14.19 -4.17 1.86
CA ILE A 58 -14.18 -3.02 0.95
C ILE A 58 -14.22 -3.40 -0.53
N ASN A 59 -13.87 -4.64 -0.88
CA ASN A 59 -13.96 -5.20 -2.23
C ASN A 59 -13.93 -6.75 -2.16
N ASN A 60 -14.14 -7.41 -3.30
CA ASN A 60 -13.84 -8.84 -3.45
C ASN A 60 -12.39 -9.12 -3.06
N ASN A 61 -12.19 -9.99 -2.06
CA ASN A 61 -10.89 -10.35 -1.50
C ASN A 61 -10.10 -9.17 -0.91
N ALA A 62 -10.78 -8.14 -0.39
CA ALA A 62 -10.15 -7.05 0.34
C ALA A 62 -10.93 -6.75 1.63
N ASP A 63 -10.46 -7.37 2.71
CA ASP A 63 -10.93 -7.18 4.07
C ASP A 63 -9.80 -6.58 4.92
N ILE A 64 -10.03 -5.36 5.43
CA ILE A 64 -8.98 -4.57 6.08
C ILE A 64 -9.36 -4.12 7.48
N THR A 65 -8.39 -4.00 8.37
CA THR A 65 -8.59 -3.43 9.71
C THR A 65 -8.56 -1.90 9.66
N LYS A 66 -8.95 -1.24 10.77
CA LYS A 66 -8.81 0.22 10.90
C LYS A 66 -7.34 0.68 10.83
N GLU A 67 -6.43 -0.06 11.44
CA GLU A 67 -4.99 0.24 11.39
C GLU A 67 -4.44 0.17 9.95
N GLU A 68 -4.89 -0.81 9.16
CA GLU A 68 -4.52 -0.89 7.74
C GLU A 68 -5.12 0.24 6.92
N ALA A 69 -6.37 0.61 7.20
CA ALA A 69 -7.02 1.77 6.59
C ALA A 69 -6.24 3.07 6.88
N GLU A 70 -5.73 3.26 8.10
CA GLU A 70 -4.86 4.39 8.44
C GLU A 70 -3.54 4.36 7.65
N ALA A 71 -2.93 3.18 7.47
CA ALA A 71 -1.73 3.04 6.64
C ALA A 71 -2.00 3.41 5.17
N TYR A 72 -3.11 2.95 4.58
CA TYR A 72 -3.51 3.32 3.24
C TYR A 72 -3.80 4.81 3.11
N GLU A 73 -4.43 5.41 4.12
CA GLU A 73 -4.69 6.84 4.15
C GLU A 73 -3.40 7.66 4.18
N ARG A 74 -2.40 7.25 4.99
CA ARG A 74 -1.09 7.92 5.03
C ARG A 74 -0.37 7.83 3.68
N ILE A 75 -0.40 6.66 3.04
CA ILE A 75 0.15 6.44 1.69
C ILE A 75 -0.56 7.36 0.69
N HIS A 76 -1.89 7.43 0.75
CA HIS A 76 -2.68 8.28 -0.12
C HIS A 76 -2.40 9.78 0.07
N GLN A 77 -2.32 10.25 1.32
CA GLN A 77 -1.98 11.63 1.65
C GLN A 77 -0.58 12.03 1.19
N LYS A 78 0.35 11.08 1.11
CA LYS A 78 1.69 11.27 0.54
C LYS A 78 1.68 11.44 -0.99
N GLY A 79 0.55 11.19 -1.63
CA GLY A 79 0.35 11.38 -3.07
C GLY A 79 0.28 10.07 -3.87
N TYR A 80 0.38 8.92 -3.22
CA TYR A 80 0.28 7.63 -3.92
C TYR A 80 -1.17 7.25 -4.20
N LYS A 81 -1.38 6.59 -5.34
CA LYS A 81 -2.66 6.01 -5.72
C LYS A 81 -2.72 4.56 -5.27
N VAL A 82 -3.58 4.28 -4.29
CA VAL A 82 -3.79 2.93 -3.76
C VAL A 82 -4.93 2.24 -4.51
N ASP A 83 -4.60 1.15 -5.22
CA ASP A 83 -5.52 0.37 -6.06
C ASP A 83 -5.63 -1.08 -5.59
N PHE A 84 -6.81 -1.46 -5.10
CA PHE A 84 -7.13 -2.81 -4.66
C PHE A 84 -7.50 -3.66 -5.88
N ARG A 85 -6.54 -4.45 -6.38
CA ARG A 85 -6.68 -5.25 -7.60
C ARG A 85 -5.90 -6.56 -7.50
N LEU A 86 -6.60 -7.67 -7.70
CA LEU A 86 -6.02 -9.01 -7.62
C LEU A 86 -5.19 -9.39 -8.87
N VAL A 87 -5.73 -9.10 -10.06
CA VAL A 87 -5.08 -9.34 -11.36
C VAL A 87 -5.36 -8.16 -12.30
N PRO A 88 -4.49 -7.88 -13.29
CA PRO A 88 -4.59 -6.69 -14.14
C PRO A 88 -5.96 -6.47 -14.79
N ASP A 89 -6.62 -7.56 -15.21
CA ASP A 89 -7.90 -7.56 -15.94
C ASP A 89 -9.13 -7.62 -15.02
N ALA A 90 -8.94 -7.75 -13.71
CA ALA A 90 -10.05 -7.79 -12.76
C ALA A 90 -10.55 -6.38 -12.43
N LYS A 91 -11.80 -6.31 -11.98
CA LYS A 91 -12.34 -5.10 -11.36
C LYS A 91 -11.48 -4.70 -10.17
N SER A 92 -11.23 -3.41 -10.05
CA SER A 92 -10.48 -2.85 -8.93
C SER A 92 -11.28 -1.80 -8.18
N VAL A 93 -10.83 -1.49 -6.98
CA VAL A 93 -11.41 -0.44 -6.14
C VAL A 93 -10.27 0.49 -5.72
N LEU A 94 -10.43 1.78 -5.97
CA LEU A 94 -9.48 2.78 -5.48
C LEU A 94 -9.76 3.14 -4.02
N TRP A 95 -8.71 3.39 -3.25
CA TRP A 95 -8.84 3.84 -1.86
C TRP A 95 -9.74 5.07 -1.73
N THR A 96 -9.62 6.02 -2.66
CA THR A 96 -10.44 7.25 -2.71
C THR A 96 -11.95 6.99 -2.71
N SER A 97 -12.39 5.86 -3.28
CA SER A 97 -13.81 5.49 -3.35
C SER A 97 -14.34 4.86 -2.06
N VAL A 98 -13.47 4.38 -1.16
CA VAL A 98 -13.87 3.61 0.03
C VAL A 98 -13.41 4.24 1.35
N ARG A 99 -12.48 5.19 1.33
CA ARG A 99 -11.88 5.83 2.52
C ARG A 99 -12.88 6.45 3.48
N ASN A 100 -14.02 6.95 2.99
CA ASN A 100 -15.08 7.55 3.81
C ASN A 100 -15.76 6.54 4.77
N LYS A 101 -15.54 5.23 4.59
CA LYS A 101 -15.98 4.21 5.57
C LYS A 101 -15.15 4.24 6.86
N PHE A 102 -13.94 4.80 6.80
CA PHE A 102 -12.95 4.75 7.89
C PHE A 102 -12.63 6.13 8.45
N ILE A 103 -12.70 7.17 7.62
CA ILE A 103 -12.41 8.56 8.00
C ILE A 103 -13.73 9.23 8.35
N LYS A 104 -13.86 9.70 9.58
CA LYS A 104 -14.93 10.60 10.03
C LYS A 104 -14.44 12.04 10.03
#